data_AF-A0A2M9WPP0-F1
#
_entry.id   AF-A0A2M9WPP0-F1
#
_cell.length_a   1.000
_cell.length_b   1.000
_cell.length_c   1.000
_cell.angle_alpha   90.00
_cell.angle_beta   90.00
_cell.angle_gamma   90.00
#
_symmetry.space_group_name_H-M   'P 1'
#
loop_
_entity.id
_entity.type
_entity.pdbx_description
1 polymer ?
#
loop_
_entity_poly.entity_id
_entity_poly.type
_entity_poly.pdbx_seq_one_letter_code
_entity_poly.pdbx_strand_id
1 'polypeptide(L)'
;MDNKFKPYTDRLADILQAKNQAYGDSFTKSVDKFGKTVIAVRLSDKFNRICNLIKRGELKENDESLEDTLLDMAGYSILALKYLKEHKDE
;
A
#
# COMPACT_ATOMS: atom_id res chain seq x y z
N MET A 1 20.17 -17.45 11.10
CA MET A 1 19.23 -16.62 11.87
C MET A 1 17.90 -16.67 11.14
N ASP A 2 16.81 -16.97 11.84
CA ASP A 2 15.47 -16.92 11.26
C ASP A 2 15.05 -15.47 11.01
N ASN A 3 14.59 -15.15 9.80
CA ASN A 3 14.21 -13.80 9.43
C ASN A 3 12.78 -13.52 9.93
N LYS A 4 12.68 -12.91 11.10
CA LYS A 4 11.40 -12.59 11.76
C LYS A 4 10.49 -11.65 10.95
N PHE A 5 11.00 -10.97 9.93
CA PHE A 5 10.21 -10.09 9.06
C PHE A 5 9.59 -10.83 7.86
N LYS A 6 10.14 -11.99 7.51
CA LYS A 6 9.74 -12.76 6.32
C LYS A 6 8.23 -13.06 6.28
N PRO A 7 7.57 -13.48 7.38
CA PRO A 7 6.13 -13.74 7.35
C PRO A 7 5.28 -12.52 6.95
N TYR A 8 5.68 -11.31 7.37
CA TYR A 8 4.98 -10.07 7.04
C TYR A 8 5.17 -9.70 5.58
N THR A 9 6.38 -9.85 5.05
CA THR A 9 6.70 -9.52 3.66
C THR A 9 6.15 -10.54 2.67
N ASP A 10 6.13 -11.82 3.03
CA ASP A 10 5.51 -12.88 2.23
C ASP A 10 4.00 -12.66 2.13
N ARG A 11 3.33 -12.41 3.27
CA ARG A 11 1.91 -12.07 3.29
C ARG A 11 1.60 -10.82 2.45
N LEU A 12 2.46 -9.79 2.51
CA LEU A 12 2.31 -8.60 1.68
C LEU A 12 2.40 -8.95 0.18
N ALA A 13 3.37 -9.78 -0.21
CA ALA A 13 3.53 -10.23 -1.59
C ALA A 13 2.29 -10.95 -2.10
N ASP A 14 1.74 -11.87 -1.31
CA ASP A 14 0.50 -12.61 -1.63
C ASP A 14 -0.69 -11.66 -1.83
N ILE A 15 -0.85 -10.67 -0.95
CA ILE A 15 -1.93 -9.67 -1.05
C ILE A 15 -1.77 -8.81 -2.30
N LEU A 16 -0.55 -8.34 -2.59
CA LEU A 16 -0.30 -7.55 -3.79
C LEU A 16 -0.56 -8.35 -5.06
N GLN A 17 -0.19 -9.63 -5.08
CA GLN A 17 -0.47 -10.53 -6.19
C GLN A 17 -1.98 -10.74 -6.37
N ALA A 18 -2.71 -11.04 -5.30
CA ALA A 18 -4.16 -11.21 -5.33
C ALA A 18 -4.88 -9.93 -5.79
N LYS A 19 -4.48 -8.75 -5.29
CA LYS A 19 -5.03 -7.46 -5.71
C LYS A 19 -4.75 -7.18 -7.19
N ASN A 20 -3.53 -7.46 -7.67
CA ASN A 20 -3.18 -7.27 -9.07
C ASN A 20 -3.97 -8.21 -10.00
N GLN A 21 -4.29 -9.43 -9.55
CA GLN A 21 -5.17 -10.34 -10.31
C GLN A 21 -6.62 -9.84 -10.33
N ALA A 22 -7.14 -9.31 -9.21
CA ALA A 22 -8.53 -8.87 -9.08
C ALA A 22 -8.82 -7.54 -9.80
N TYR A 23 -7.91 -6.57 -9.70
CA TYR A 23 -8.12 -5.18 -10.16
C TYR A 23 -7.24 -4.80 -11.36
N GLY A 24 -6.36 -5.71 -11.81
CA GLY A 24 -5.32 -5.41 -12.78
C GLY A 24 -4.35 -4.34 -12.29
N ASP A 25 -3.63 -3.73 -13.23
CA ASP A 25 -2.64 -2.69 -12.94
C ASP A 25 -3.26 -1.29 -12.70
N SER A 26 -4.27 -1.22 -11.83
CA SER A 26 -5.03 0.01 -11.55
C SER A 26 -4.18 1.13 -10.95
N PHE A 27 -3.15 0.77 -10.17
CA PHE A 27 -2.23 1.73 -9.58
C PHE A 27 -1.42 2.46 -10.66
N THR A 28 -0.69 1.72 -11.50
CA THR A 28 0.12 2.26 -12.60
C THR A 28 -0.72 3.14 -13.52
N LYS A 29 -1.90 2.65 -13.95
CA LYS A 29 -2.85 3.43 -14.75
C LYS A 29 -3.26 4.76 -14.11
N SER A 30 -3.37 4.79 -12.78
CA SER A 30 -3.70 6.03 -12.07
C SER A 30 -2.53 7.00 -12.08
N VAL A 31 -1.30 6.51 -11.89
CA VAL A 31 -0.09 7.34 -11.94
C VAL A 31 0.15 7.86 -13.36
N ASP A 32 -0.05 7.05 -14.39
CA ASP A 32 0.10 7.48 -15.79
C ASP A 32 -0.92 8.56 -16.16
N LYS A 33 -2.15 8.42 -15.68
CA LYS A 33 -3.24 9.34 -16.00
C LYS A 33 -3.17 10.67 -15.24
N PHE A 34 -2.79 10.64 -13.97
CA PHE A 34 -2.88 11.80 -13.06
C PHE A 34 -1.52 12.27 -12.51
N GLY A 35 -0.43 11.60 -12.91
CA GLY A 35 0.94 11.93 -12.53
C GLY A 35 1.39 11.33 -11.19
N LYS A 36 2.69 11.48 -10.92
CA LYS A 36 3.39 10.96 -9.73
C LYS A 36 2.81 11.47 -8.40
N THR A 37 2.05 12.57 -8.41
CA THR A 37 1.33 13.10 -7.24
C THR A 37 0.35 12.08 -6.64
N VAL A 38 -0.19 11.16 -7.45
CA VAL A 38 -1.05 10.06 -6.96
C VAL A 38 -0.37 9.24 -5.87
N ILE A 39 0.95 9.04 -5.96
CA ILE A 39 1.73 8.30 -4.96
C ILE A 39 1.58 8.97 -3.58
N ALA A 40 1.81 10.28 -3.51
CA ALA A 40 1.70 11.04 -2.28
C ALA A 40 0.27 11.04 -1.72
N VAL A 41 -0.73 11.19 -2.59
CA VAL A 41 -2.15 11.15 -2.18
C VAL A 41 -2.50 9.80 -1.56
N ARG A 42 -2.18 8.69 -2.22
CA ARG A 42 -2.52 7.33 -1.74
C ARG A 42 -1.86 7.01 -0.40
N LEU A 43 -0.60 7.43 -0.21
CA LEU A 43 0.11 7.25 1.05
C LEU A 43 -0.46 8.15 2.15
N SER A 44 -0.81 9.40 1.83
CA SER A 44 -1.44 10.34 2.76
C SER A 44 -2.79 9.82 3.26
N ASP A 45 -3.63 9.24 2.40
CA ASP A 45 -4.89 8.62 2.81
C ASP A 45 -4.67 7.56 3.90
N LYS A 46 -3.65 6.70 3.75
CA LYS A 46 -3.33 5.66 4.74
C LYS A 46 -2.73 6.25 6.01
N PHE A 47 -1.86 7.25 5.89
CA PHE A 47 -1.30 7.95 7.04
C PHE A 47 -2.40 8.62 7.88
N ASN A 48 -3.31 9.34 7.23
CA ASN A 48 -4.43 10.02 7.90
C ASN A 48 -5.33 9.04 8.64
N ARG A 49 -5.56 7.85 8.06
CA ARG A 49 -6.30 6.79 8.72
C ARG A 49 -5.59 6.22 9.94
N ILE A 50 -4.29 5.94 9.83
CA ILE A 50 -3.46 5.53 10.98
C ILE A 50 -3.60 6.54 12.11
N CYS A 51 -3.47 7.84 11.79
CA CYS A 51 -3.66 8.91 12.76
C CYS A 51 -5.07 8.91 13.37
N ASN A 52 -6.13 8.70 12.58
CA ASN A 52 -7.50 8.67 13.09
C ASN A 52 -7.73 7.51 14.06
N LEU A 53 -7.33 6.28 13.67
CA LEU A 53 -7.45 5.08 14.50
C LEU A 53 -6.73 5.23 15.84
N ILE A 54 -5.46 5.67 15.80
CA ILE A 54 -4.66 5.89 17.01
C ILE A 54 -5.29 6.96 17.91
N LYS A 55 -5.74 8.08 17.35
CA LYS A 55 -6.35 9.18 18.14
C LYS A 55 -7.64 8.76 18.84
N ARG A 56 -8.42 7.86 18.24
CA ARG A 56 -9.64 7.33 18.85
C ARG A 56 -9.39 6.21 19.86
N GLY A 57 -8.17 5.68 19.92
CA GLY A 57 -7.87 4.48 20.70
C GLY A 57 -8.52 3.22 20.10
N GLU A 58 -8.86 3.25 18.81
CA GLU A 58 -9.51 2.17 18.09
C GLU A 58 -8.48 1.42 17.24
N LEU A 59 -8.50 0.08 17.28
CA LEU A 59 -7.66 -0.75 16.41
C LEU A 59 -8.34 -1.10 15.09
N LYS A 60 -9.61 -0.72 14.91
CA LYS A 60 -10.43 -1.03 13.75
C LYS A 60 -11.53 -0.01 13.58
N GLU A 61 -11.76 0.43 12.36
CA GLU A 61 -12.91 1.26 11.95
C GLU A 61 -13.59 0.57 10.76
N ASN A 62 -14.88 0.25 10.91
CA ASN A 62 -15.62 -0.63 9.99
C ASN A 62 -14.92 -1.99 9.81
N ASP A 63 -14.61 -2.38 8.57
CA ASP A 63 -13.95 -3.65 8.23
C ASP A 63 -12.43 -3.56 8.09
N GLU A 64 -11.84 -2.41 8.39
CA GLU A 64 -10.42 -2.14 8.12
C GLU A 64 -9.68 -1.84 9.42
N SER A 65 -8.73 -2.70 9.75
CA SER A 65 -7.93 -2.59 10.98
C SER A 65 -6.71 -1.69 10.82
N LEU A 66 -6.10 -1.31 11.94
CA LEU A 66 -4.80 -0.64 11.96
C LEU A 66 -3.72 -1.50 11.27
N GLU A 67 -3.75 -2.81 11.48
CA GLU A 67 -2.85 -3.77 10.82
C GLU A 67 -3.04 -3.76 9.30
N ASP A 68 -4.29 -3.83 8.82
CA ASP A 68 -4.60 -3.77 7.39
C ASP A 68 -4.14 -2.44 6.79
N THR A 69 -4.31 -1.34 7.53
CA THR A 69 -3.90 0.00 7.07
C THR A 69 -2.38 0.13 6.97
N LEU A 70 -1.64 -0.44 7.92
CA LEU A 70 -0.16 -0.49 7.89
C LEU A 70 0.32 -1.36 6.72
N LEU A 71 -0.33 -2.50 6.49
CA LEU A 71 -0.01 -3.39 5.38
C LEU A 71 -0.32 -2.76 4.03
N ASP A 72 -1.42 -2.03 3.92
CA ASP A 72 -1.76 -1.24 2.74
C ASP A 72 -0.74 -0.11 2.50
N MET A 73 -0.29 0.59 3.54
CA MET A 73 0.76 1.61 3.40
C MET A 73 2.05 1.00 2.86
N ALA A 74 2.46 -0.17 3.36
CA ALA A 74 3.60 -0.91 2.83
C ALA A 74 3.36 -1.32 1.36
N GLY A 75 2.17 -1.84 1.05
CA GLY A 75 1.79 -2.24 -0.30
C GLY A 75 1.83 -1.10 -1.32
N TYR A 76 1.23 0.05 -1.00
CA TYR A 76 1.27 1.23 -1.87
C TYR A 76 2.69 1.78 -2.05
N SER A 77 3.54 1.66 -1.02
CA SER A 77 4.95 2.02 -1.12
C SER A 77 5.69 1.09 -2.11
N ILE A 78 5.44 -0.22 -2.04
CA ILE A 78 6.03 -1.19 -2.98
C ILE A 78 5.51 -1.00 -4.40
N LEU A 79 4.22 -0.73 -4.59
CA LEU A 79 3.64 -0.42 -5.91
C LEU A 79 4.27 0.84 -6.52
N ALA A 80 4.46 1.89 -5.71
CA ALA A 80 5.16 3.10 -6.15
C ALA A 80 6.62 2.82 -6.53
N LEU A 81 7.34 2.01 -5.75
CA LEU A 81 8.71 1.62 -6.08
C LEU A 81 8.79 0.77 -7.36
N LYS A 82 7.85 -0.16 -7.57
CA LYS A 82 7.73 -0.93 -8.81
C LYS A 82 7.53 0.00 -9.99
N TYR A 83 6.55 0.91 -9.90
CA TYR A 83 6.28 1.90 -10.93
C TYR A 83 7.53 2.71 -11.29
N LEU A 84 8.21 3.30 -10.30
CA LEU A 84 9.41 4.11 -10.53
C LEU A 84 10.58 3.32 -11.12
N LYS A 85 10.68 2.01 -10.84
CA LYS A 85 11.69 1.14 -11.44
C LYS A 85 11.39 0.80 -12.90
N GLU A 86 10.11 0.60 -13.22
CA GLU A 86 9.65 0.26 -14.58
C GLU A 86 9.67 1.48 -15.51
N HIS A 87 9.57 2.70 -14.96
CA HIS A 87 9.51 3.96 -15.71
C HIS A 87 10.71 4.87 -15.38
N LYS A 88 11.87 4.27 -15.07
CA LYS A 88 13.06 5.01 -14.61
C LYS A 88 13.74 5.83 -15.74
N ASP A 89 13.46 5.47 -16.99
CA ASP A 89 14.07 6.04 -18.20
C ASP A 89 13.06 6.79 -19.09
N GLU A 90 11.87 7.10 -18.55
CA GLU A 90 10.86 8.01 -19.15
C GLU A 90 10.93 9.42 -18.53
#